data_AF-A0A292PP32-F1
#
_entry.id   AF-A0A292PP32-F1
#
_cell.length_a   1.000
_cell.length_b   1.000
_cell.length_c   1.000
_cell.angle_alpha   90.00
_cell.angle_beta   90.00
_cell.angle_gamma   90.00
#
_symmetry.space_group_name_H-M   'P 1'
#
loop_
_entity.id
_entity.type
_entity.pdbx_description
1 polymer ?
#
loop_
_entity_poly.entity_id
_entity_poly.type
_entity_poly.pdbx_seq_one_letter_code
_entity_poly.pdbx_strand_id
1 'polypeptide(L)'
;MAITITSNADLPTCLNTESKQVKKAKQLAHSHSGIPAKKARGPRIQGFFSRTMIVTLRSDEEVIIQFRPEPMDMEPFKIAREAFGPVVPDIELLKDEDLERDGIWPYWMTRIPGQTCKIRPHLELLLSSSDDQIHPFKEVARDLLGKLDQLKRLPLFISHFDLNEMNIMVDENCEVSGIIDWGFSFPLPFGMGFGRIHTLAGEFSEKRFHMPDEFEESERGFWQEVFDGVPADIRKVLDANLDVVQMAVILGTMLDTFESEEGKLGPYNPVSVEALPKFLSYRIPFLRNSDPPY
;
A
#
# COMPACT_ATOMS: atom_id res chain seq x y z
N MET A 1 -20.73 -8.84 22.93
CA MET A 1 -20.58 -8.74 21.46
C MET A 1 -20.28 -7.29 21.15
N ALA A 2 -19.26 -6.99 20.35
CA ALA A 2 -18.93 -5.62 19.97
C ALA A 2 -20.00 -5.06 19.02
N ILE A 3 -20.34 -3.77 19.16
CA ILE A 3 -21.32 -3.12 18.29
C ILE A 3 -20.67 -2.76 16.96
N THR A 4 -21.23 -3.26 15.86
CA THR A 4 -20.77 -2.99 14.49
C THR A 4 -21.63 -1.94 13.80
N ILE A 5 -20.99 -1.01 13.10
CA ILE A 5 -21.59 0.05 12.30
C ILE A 5 -21.37 -0.27 10.82
N THR A 6 -22.39 -0.84 10.20
CA THR A 6 -22.42 -1.19 8.76
C THR A 6 -22.86 -0.03 7.89
N SER A 7 -23.64 0.90 8.43
CA SER A 7 -24.13 2.10 7.78
C SER A 7 -24.09 3.30 8.73
N ASN A 8 -23.98 4.51 8.19
CA ASN A 8 -24.13 5.72 9.03
C ASN A 8 -25.50 5.77 9.74
N ALA A 9 -26.52 5.12 9.18
CA ALA A 9 -27.83 5.02 9.80
C ALA A 9 -27.84 4.25 11.15
N ASP A 10 -26.80 3.44 11.41
CA ASP A 10 -26.67 2.66 12.65
C ASP A 10 -26.24 3.56 13.84
N LEU A 11 -25.83 4.80 13.58
CA LEU A 11 -25.50 5.79 14.61
C LEU A 11 -26.73 6.59 15.05
N PRO A 12 -26.71 7.17 16.26
CA PRO A 12 -27.78 8.05 16.75
C PRO A 12 -27.99 9.26 15.83
N THR A 13 -29.17 9.86 15.92
CA THR A 13 -29.62 10.92 14.99
C THR A 13 -28.68 12.14 14.96
N CYS A 14 -27.90 12.37 16.01
CA CYS A 14 -26.89 13.41 16.08
C CYS A 14 -25.64 13.12 15.20
N LEU A 15 -25.42 11.88 14.77
CA LEU A 15 -24.28 11.42 13.98
C LEU A 15 -24.64 10.54 12.77
N ASN A 16 -25.93 10.32 12.49
CA ASN A 16 -26.37 9.36 11.47
C ASN A 16 -26.12 9.77 9.99
N THR A 17 -25.45 10.89 9.76
CA THR A 17 -24.98 11.32 8.44
C THR A 17 -23.57 11.86 8.52
N GLU A 18 -22.81 11.77 7.42
CA GLU A 18 -21.43 12.26 7.38
C GLU A 18 -21.34 13.77 7.69
N SER A 19 -22.27 14.58 7.16
CA SER A 19 -22.31 16.04 7.44
C SER A 19 -22.44 16.34 8.94
N LYS A 20 -23.26 15.55 9.66
CA LYS A 20 -23.40 15.68 11.11
C LYS A 20 -22.14 15.27 11.85
N GLN A 21 -21.53 14.16 11.45
CA GLN A 21 -20.24 13.69 11.99
C GLN A 21 -19.13 14.74 11.77
N VAL A 22 -19.03 15.32 10.58
CA VAL A 22 -18.10 16.41 10.24
C VAL A 22 -18.32 17.62 11.14
N LYS A 23 -19.58 18.05 11.31
CA LYS A 23 -19.91 19.19 12.17
C LYS A 23 -19.50 18.94 13.62
N LYS A 24 -19.86 17.78 14.18
CA LYS A 24 -19.54 17.42 15.56
C LYS A 24 -18.03 17.23 15.77
N ALA A 25 -17.33 16.62 14.81
CA ALA A 25 -15.88 16.44 14.88
C ALA A 25 -15.13 17.78 14.90
N LYS A 26 -15.55 18.75 14.08
CA LYS A 26 -14.98 20.11 14.11
C LYS A 26 -15.18 20.79 15.47
N GLN A 27 -16.37 20.65 16.06
CA GLN A 27 -16.69 21.19 17.38
C GLN A 27 -15.79 20.58 18.45
N LEU A 28 -15.73 19.25 18.50
CA LEU A 28 -14.92 18.50 19.47
C LEU A 28 -13.42 18.82 19.36
N ALA A 29 -12.88 18.84 18.14
CA ALA A 29 -11.49 19.20 17.91
C ALA A 29 -11.17 20.62 18.38
N HIS A 30 -12.08 21.57 18.13
CA HIS A 30 -11.91 22.95 18.62
C HIS A 30 -11.99 23.04 20.14
N SER A 31 -12.97 22.38 20.76
CA SER A 31 -13.12 22.36 22.22
C SER A 31 -11.91 21.73 22.93
N HIS A 32 -11.30 20.72 22.33
CA HIS A 32 -10.14 20.05 22.90
C HIS A 32 -8.83 20.84 22.70
N SER A 33 -8.55 21.31 21.48
CA SER A 33 -7.28 21.97 21.16
C SER A 33 -7.27 23.49 21.42
N GLY A 34 -8.44 24.12 21.57
CA GLY A 34 -8.59 25.58 21.54
C GLY A 34 -8.43 26.20 20.14
N ILE A 35 -8.08 25.41 19.12
CA ILE A 35 -7.82 25.89 17.76
C ILE A 35 -9.04 25.60 16.87
N PRO A 36 -9.60 26.60 16.17
CA PRO A 36 -10.73 26.37 15.29
C PRO A 36 -10.41 25.39 14.15
N ALA A 37 -11.37 24.55 13.78
CA ALA A 37 -11.24 23.66 12.63
C ALA A 37 -11.43 24.40 11.30
N LYS A 38 -10.54 24.17 10.34
CA LYS A 38 -10.62 24.66 8.96
C LYS A 38 -11.55 23.79 8.11
N LYS A 39 -11.30 22.48 8.11
CA LYS A 39 -12.10 21.46 7.39
C LYS A 39 -12.07 20.13 8.13
N ALA A 40 -13.02 19.26 7.81
CA ALA A 40 -13.02 17.88 8.28
C ALA A 40 -13.64 16.98 7.22
N ARG A 41 -13.20 15.72 7.18
CA ARG A 41 -13.62 14.70 6.20
C ARG A 41 -13.44 13.31 6.77
N GLY A 42 -14.17 12.32 6.25
CA GLY A 42 -13.85 10.92 6.51
C GLY A 42 -12.52 10.50 5.86
N PRO A 43 -11.89 9.41 6.33
CA PRO A 43 -10.92 8.65 5.54
C PRO A 43 -11.61 8.00 4.31
N ARG A 44 -10.82 7.56 3.33
CA ARG A 44 -11.33 6.84 2.14
C ARG A 44 -12.10 5.56 2.50
N ILE A 45 -11.68 4.89 3.57
CA ILE A 45 -12.30 3.65 4.07
C ILE A 45 -12.64 3.84 5.55
N GLN A 46 -13.88 3.57 5.94
CA GLN A 46 -14.35 3.58 7.32
C GLN A 46 -14.23 2.18 7.95
N GLY A 47 -13.97 2.14 9.26
CA GLY A 47 -13.98 0.90 10.03
C GLY A 47 -15.40 0.47 10.44
N PHE A 48 -15.54 -0.77 10.88
CA PHE A 48 -16.82 -1.32 11.37
C PHE A 48 -17.13 -0.97 12.83
N PHE A 49 -16.15 -0.53 13.63
CA PHE A 49 -16.35 -0.28 15.07
C PHE A 49 -16.38 1.21 15.43
N SER A 50 -16.28 2.08 14.42
CA SER A 50 -16.32 3.52 14.62
C SER A 50 -16.69 4.26 13.34
N ARG A 51 -16.97 5.55 13.50
CA ARG A 51 -16.83 6.52 12.41
C ARG A 51 -15.69 7.46 12.73
N THR A 52 -14.73 7.53 11.82
CA THR A 52 -13.51 8.31 11.97
C THR A 52 -13.58 9.56 11.11
N MET A 53 -13.15 10.69 11.66
CA MET A 53 -13.05 11.99 11.00
C MET A 53 -11.63 12.52 11.12
N ILE A 54 -11.07 12.96 10.00
CA ILE A 54 -9.81 13.69 9.94
C ILE A 54 -10.14 15.17 9.92
N VAL A 55 -9.73 15.90 10.96
CA VAL A 55 -10.01 17.32 11.15
C VAL A 55 -8.72 18.10 10.92
N THR A 56 -8.72 19.00 9.94
CA THR A 56 -7.63 19.96 9.72
C THR A 56 -7.93 21.22 10.53
N LEU A 57 -7.05 21.56 11.46
CA LEU A 57 -7.12 22.76 12.29
C LEU A 57 -6.65 24.00 11.52
N ARG A 58 -6.90 25.20 12.06
CA ARG A 58 -6.37 26.46 11.48
C ARG A 58 -4.85 26.58 11.56
N SER A 59 -4.20 25.79 12.41
CA SER A 59 -2.74 25.62 12.43
C SER A 59 -2.22 24.75 11.28
N ASP A 60 -3.10 24.24 10.42
CA ASP A 60 -2.84 23.22 9.38
C ASP A 60 -2.41 21.84 9.91
N GLU A 61 -2.39 21.65 11.23
CA GLU A 61 -2.29 20.34 11.86
C GLU A 61 -3.56 19.51 11.60
N GLU A 62 -3.40 18.20 11.35
CA GLU A 62 -4.50 17.25 11.27
C GLU A 62 -4.61 16.42 12.54
N VAL A 63 -5.82 16.27 13.06
CA VAL A 63 -6.15 15.39 14.19
C VAL A 63 -7.25 14.42 13.82
N ILE A 64 -7.36 13.33 14.56
CA ILE A 64 -8.39 12.31 14.36
C ILE A 64 -9.45 12.45 15.45
N ILE A 65 -10.72 12.48 15.05
CA ILE A 65 -11.87 12.32 15.94
C ILE A 65 -12.57 11.02 15.58
N GLN A 66 -12.67 10.10 16.53
CA GLN A 66 -13.31 8.81 16.34
C GLN A 66 -14.54 8.68 17.22
N PHE A 67 -15.71 8.43 16.62
CA PHE A 67 -16.96 8.16 17.31
C PHE A 67 -17.16 6.66 17.45
N ARG A 68 -17.20 6.15 18.69
CA ARG A 68 -17.43 4.74 18.98
C ARG A 68 -18.77 4.51 19.68
N PRO A 69 -19.50 3.43 19.35
CA PRO A 69 -20.74 3.05 20.04
C PRO A 69 -20.49 2.24 21.32
N GLU A 70 -19.23 2.11 21.73
CA GLU A 70 -18.80 1.42 22.94
C GLU A 70 -17.51 2.07 23.47
N PRO A 71 -17.30 2.10 24.79
CA PRO A 71 -16.07 2.60 25.37
C PRO A 71 -14.90 1.68 25.02
N MET A 72 -13.73 2.28 24.80
CA MET A 72 -12.48 1.61 24.47
C MET A 72 -11.48 1.75 25.61
N ASP A 73 -10.81 0.65 25.95
CA ASP A 73 -9.67 0.68 26.87
C ASP A 73 -8.47 1.36 26.19
N MET A 74 -7.99 2.43 26.82
CA MET A 74 -6.88 3.23 26.30
C MET A 74 -5.53 2.78 26.85
N GLU A 75 -5.48 1.88 27.84
CA GLU A 75 -4.23 1.45 28.46
C GLU A 75 -3.25 0.79 27.47
N PRO A 76 -3.70 -0.10 26.54
CA PRO A 76 -2.80 -0.66 25.53
C PRO A 76 -2.14 0.40 24.63
N PHE A 77 -2.84 1.50 24.32
CA PHE A 77 -2.29 2.59 23.52
C PHE A 77 -1.19 3.34 24.28
N LYS A 78 -1.41 3.60 25.58
CA LYS A 78 -0.43 4.27 26.44
C LYS A 78 0.84 3.44 26.60
N ILE A 79 0.70 2.14 26.88
CA ILE A 79 1.82 1.20 26.98
C ILE A 79 2.59 1.14 25.65
N ALA A 80 1.88 1.01 24.53
CA ALA A 80 2.51 0.96 23.22
C ALA A 80 3.24 2.27 22.89
N ARG A 81 2.67 3.42 23.24
CA ARG A 81 3.30 4.72 23.02
C ARG A 81 4.53 4.93 23.91
N GLU A 82 4.51 4.46 25.14
CA GLU A 82 5.70 4.48 26.01
C GLU A 82 6.83 3.63 25.41
N ALA A 83 6.51 2.47 24.85
CA ALA A 83 7.49 1.56 24.25
C ALA A 83 8.01 2.02 22.88
N PHE A 84 7.13 2.55 22.01
CA PHE A 84 7.44 2.80 20.59
C PHE A 84 7.52 4.30 20.25
N GLY A 85 7.16 5.20 21.18
CA GLY A 85 7.20 6.64 20.98
C GLY A 85 6.17 7.13 19.94
N PRO A 86 6.51 8.16 19.13
CA PRO A 86 5.55 8.89 18.31
C PRO A 86 4.99 8.12 17.09
N VAL A 87 5.42 6.88 16.85
CA VAL A 87 4.81 6.01 15.82
C VAL A 87 3.45 5.44 16.29
N VAL A 88 3.15 5.52 17.58
CA VAL A 88 1.85 5.18 18.18
C VAL A 88 1.12 6.48 18.50
N PRO A 89 -0.17 6.64 18.13
CA PRO A 89 -0.88 7.89 18.38
C PRO A 89 -1.09 8.14 19.88
N ASP A 90 -1.08 9.41 20.28
CA ASP A 90 -1.75 9.79 21.53
C ASP A 90 -3.25 9.52 21.39
N ILE A 91 -3.89 9.23 22.52
CA ILE A 91 -5.33 9.01 22.57
C ILE A 91 -5.92 9.61 23.84
N GLU A 92 -7.05 10.30 23.68
CA GLU A 92 -7.82 10.84 24.78
C GLU A 92 -9.32 10.67 24.55
N LEU A 93 -10.06 10.34 25.62
CA LEU A 93 -11.52 10.39 25.60
C LEU A 93 -11.96 11.85 25.73
N LEU A 94 -12.79 12.32 24.79
CA LEU A 94 -13.38 13.65 24.84
C LEU A 94 -14.68 13.61 25.64
N LYS A 95 -14.88 14.62 26.50
CA LYS A 95 -16.11 14.76 27.28
C LYS A 95 -17.20 15.40 26.44
N ASP A 96 -18.34 14.75 26.30
CA ASP A 96 -19.52 15.28 25.63
C ASP A 96 -20.78 14.56 26.13
N GLU A 97 -21.47 15.18 27.11
CA GLU A 97 -22.60 14.56 27.81
C GLU A 97 -23.75 14.14 26.89
N ASP A 98 -23.96 14.86 25.79
CA ASP A 98 -24.99 14.54 24.81
C ASP A 98 -24.64 13.27 24.04
N LEU A 99 -23.38 13.13 23.59
CA LEU A 99 -22.92 11.91 22.94
C LEU A 99 -22.90 10.72 23.90
N GLU A 100 -22.43 10.92 25.13
CA GLU A 100 -22.42 9.86 26.16
C GLU A 100 -23.83 9.35 26.45
N ARG A 101 -24.81 10.26 26.55
CA ARG A 101 -26.24 9.91 26.71
C ARG A 101 -26.80 9.14 25.52
N ASP A 102 -26.32 9.46 24.31
CA ASP A 102 -26.67 8.75 23.08
C ASP A 102 -25.85 7.45 22.89
N GLY A 103 -25.03 7.05 23.87
CA GLY A 103 -24.23 5.83 23.82
C GLY A 103 -23.03 5.94 22.87
N ILE A 104 -22.46 7.13 22.71
CA ILE A 104 -21.30 7.38 21.87
C ILE A 104 -20.15 7.93 22.71
N TRP A 105 -18.98 7.33 22.55
CA TRP A 105 -17.73 7.76 23.18
C TRP A 105 -16.81 8.36 22.10
N PRO A 106 -16.63 9.69 22.09
CA PRO A 106 -15.74 10.35 21.14
C PRO A 106 -14.29 10.34 21.63
N TYR A 107 -13.37 9.92 20.78
CA TYR A 107 -11.93 9.90 21.07
C TYR A 107 -11.20 10.89 20.17
N TRP A 108 -10.25 11.62 20.75
CA TRP A 108 -9.24 12.37 20.03
C TRP A 108 -7.97 11.52 19.89
N MET A 109 -7.31 11.62 18.74
CA MET A 109 -5.99 11.03 18.53
C MET A 109 -5.11 11.93 17.66
N THR A 110 -3.79 11.88 17.88
CA THR A 110 -2.83 12.47 16.93
C THR A 110 -2.91 11.75 15.59
N ARG A 111 -2.90 12.50 14.48
CA ARG A 111 -2.85 11.90 13.15
C ARG A 111 -1.44 11.38 12.87
N ILE A 112 -1.31 10.06 12.71
CA ILE A 112 -0.06 9.46 12.24
C ILE A 112 0.06 9.69 10.72
N PRO A 113 1.16 10.30 10.24
CA PRO A 113 1.40 10.45 8.82
C PRO A 113 1.72 9.10 8.17
N GLY A 114 1.08 8.82 7.02
CA GLY A 114 1.35 7.63 6.24
C GLY A 114 0.15 7.15 5.43
N GLN A 115 0.38 6.10 4.67
CA GLN A 115 -0.65 5.31 3.98
C GLN A 115 -0.63 3.89 4.54
N THR A 116 -1.77 3.20 4.49
CA THR A 116 -1.81 1.79 4.88
C THR A 116 -1.05 0.94 3.87
N CYS A 117 -0.17 0.07 4.35
CA CYS A 117 0.49 -0.92 3.49
C CYS A 117 -0.54 -1.94 2.98
N LYS A 118 -0.71 -2.03 1.66
CA LYS A 118 -1.76 -2.85 1.03
C LYS A 118 -1.30 -4.25 0.62
N ILE A 119 -0.01 -4.58 0.80
CA ILE A 119 0.58 -5.84 0.30
C ILE A 119 -0.13 -7.08 0.88
N ARG A 120 -0.24 -7.16 2.21
CA ARG A 120 -0.91 -8.29 2.89
C ARG A 120 -2.40 -8.39 2.53
N PRO A 121 -3.21 -7.31 2.68
CA PRO A 121 -4.61 -7.34 2.27
C PRO A 121 -4.82 -7.76 0.81
N HIS A 122 -3.92 -7.36 -0.09
CA HIS A 122 -4.01 -7.72 -1.51
C HIS A 122 -3.78 -9.22 -1.74
N LEU A 123 -2.77 -9.82 -1.10
CA LEU A 123 -2.58 -11.28 -1.15
C LEU A 123 -3.75 -12.04 -0.51
N GLU A 124 -4.28 -11.57 0.62
CA GLU A 124 -5.46 -12.16 1.26
C GLU A 124 -6.68 -12.11 0.34
N LEU A 125 -6.85 -11.02 -0.41
CA LEU A 125 -7.89 -10.87 -1.41
C LEU A 125 -7.73 -11.89 -2.54
N LEU A 126 -6.52 -12.08 -3.08
CA LEU A 126 -6.22 -13.11 -4.08
C LEU A 126 -6.57 -14.52 -3.58
N LEU A 127 -6.19 -14.84 -2.34
CA LEU A 127 -6.47 -16.13 -1.72
C LEU A 127 -7.97 -16.36 -1.51
N SER A 128 -8.72 -15.32 -1.18
CA SER A 128 -10.17 -15.36 -0.98
C SER A 128 -10.98 -15.36 -2.29
N SER A 129 -10.37 -14.98 -3.42
CA SER A 129 -11.06 -14.87 -4.70
C SER A 129 -11.63 -16.20 -5.18
N SER A 130 -12.83 -16.18 -5.75
CA SER A 130 -13.45 -17.32 -6.44
C SER A 130 -13.19 -17.31 -7.96
N ASP A 131 -12.31 -16.43 -8.45
CA ASP A 131 -11.98 -16.32 -9.86
C ASP A 131 -11.10 -17.51 -10.31
N ASP A 132 -11.58 -18.25 -11.33
CA ASP A 132 -10.90 -19.40 -11.91
C ASP A 132 -9.54 -19.04 -12.53
N GLN A 133 -9.34 -17.80 -13.00
CA GLN A 133 -8.06 -17.32 -13.52
C GLN A 133 -7.03 -17.12 -12.41
N ILE A 134 -7.47 -16.87 -11.17
CA ILE A 134 -6.59 -16.65 -10.01
C ILE A 134 -6.27 -17.97 -9.30
N HIS A 135 -7.19 -18.93 -9.37
CA HIS A 135 -7.06 -20.23 -8.70
C HIS A 135 -5.69 -20.91 -8.90
N PRO A 136 -5.09 -20.96 -10.10
CA PRO A 136 -3.79 -21.58 -10.32
C PRO A 136 -2.64 -20.96 -9.51
N PHE A 137 -2.78 -19.70 -9.09
CA PHE A 137 -1.72 -18.94 -8.42
C PHE A 137 -1.88 -18.88 -6.90
N LYS A 138 -2.93 -19.49 -6.32
CA LYS A 138 -3.20 -19.43 -4.87
C LYS A 138 -2.10 -20.03 -4.02
N GLU A 139 -1.43 -21.09 -4.48
CA GLU A 139 -0.28 -21.66 -3.75
C GLU A 139 0.88 -20.67 -3.68
N VAL A 140 1.18 -20.00 -4.80
CA VAL A 140 2.22 -18.95 -4.85
C VAL A 140 1.84 -17.78 -3.95
N ALA A 141 0.59 -17.29 -4.01
CA ALA A 141 0.11 -16.24 -3.11
C ALA A 141 0.24 -16.64 -1.63
N ARG A 142 -0.05 -17.90 -1.28
CA ARG A 142 0.04 -18.39 0.10
C ARG A 142 1.49 -18.45 0.58
N ASP A 143 2.39 -18.92 -0.27
CA ASP A 143 3.83 -18.94 0.01
C ASP A 143 4.38 -17.52 0.22
N LEU A 144 4.05 -16.59 -0.69
CA LEU A 144 4.42 -15.18 -0.57
C LEU A 144 3.85 -14.54 0.70
N LEU A 145 2.58 -14.82 1.02
CA LEU A 145 1.94 -14.34 2.25
C LEU A 145 2.67 -14.82 3.51
N GLY A 146 3.10 -16.09 3.52
CA GLY A 146 3.86 -16.69 4.61
C GLY A 146 5.27 -16.10 4.79
N LYS A 147 5.81 -15.45 3.75
CA LYS A 147 7.17 -14.88 3.74
C LYS A 147 7.23 -13.35 3.79
N LEU A 148 6.09 -12.65 3.87
CA LEU A 148 6.04 -11.18 3.82
C LEU A 148 6.94 -10.49 4.85
N ASP A 149 7.14 -11.06 6.04
CA ASP A 149 8.01 -10.45 7.05
C ASP A 149 9.48 -10.37 6.62
N GLN A 150 9.91 -11.17 5.65
CA GLN A 150 11.26 -11.10 5.08
C GLN A 150 11.49 -9.78 4.32
N LEU A 151 10.44 -9.16 3.77
CA LEU A 151 10.54 -7.86 3.07
C LEU A 151 11.09 -6.74 3.96
N LYS A 152 11.01 -6.87 5.29
CA LYS A 152 11.58 -5.92 6.26
C LYS A 152 13.10 -5.82 6.18
N ARG A 153 13.77 -6.79 5.54
CA ARG A 153 15.21 -6.77 5.30
C ARG A 153 15.61 -5.86 4.14
N LEU A 154 14.66 -5.50 3.28
CA LEU A 154 14.91 -4.66 2.11
C LEU A 154 14.62 -3.20 2.44
N PRO A 155 15.41 -2.26 1.88
CA PRO A 155 15.11 -0.85 1.97
C PRO A 155 13.82 -0.53 1.21
N LEU A 156 13.13 0.53 1.63
CA LEU A 156 12.07 1.12 0.81
C LEU A 156 12.71 2.01 -0.25
N PHE A 157 12.15 2.00 -1.46
CA PHE A 157 12.45 2.96 -2.52
C PHE A 157 11.15 3.46 -3.14
N ILE A 158 11.19 4.61 -3.81
CA ILE A 158 10.04 5.09 -4.58
C ILE A 158 9.90 4.20 -5.81
N SER A 159 8.96 3.26 -5.73
CA SER A 159 8.62 2.39 -6.85
C SER A 159 7.77 3.17 -7.83
N HIS A 160 8.25 3.27 -9.07
CA HIS A 160 7.46 3.83 -10.16
C HIS A 160 6.21 2.98 -10.36
N PHE A 161 5.04 3.60 -10.40
CA PHE A 161 3.76 2.86 -10.49
C PHE A 161 3.53 2.24 -11.87
N ASP A 162 3.95 2.94 -12.93
CA ASP A 162 3.69 2.52 -14.31
C ASP A 162 4.97 2.60 -15.16
N LEU A 163 6.01 1.86 -14.76
CA LEU A 163 7.29 1.90 -15.49
C LEU A 163 7.17 1.12 -16.80
N ASN A 164 7.06 1.83 -17.91
CA ASN A 164 6.92 1.28 -19.26
C ASN A 164 7.58 2.22 -20.30
N GLU A 165 7.61 1.81 -21.56
CA GLU A 165 8.23 2.52 -22.68
C GLU A 165 7.67 3.93 -22.92
N MET A 166 6.42 4.20 -22.52
CA MET A 166 5.81 5.53 -22.66
C MET A 166 6.27 6.51 -21.57
N ASN A 167 6.82 5.99 -20.47
CA ASN A 167 7.25 6.77 -19.30
C ASN A 167 8.78 6.86 -19.16
N ILE A 168 9.53 6.26 -20.09
CA ILE A 168 10.99 6.35 -20.18
C ILE A 168 11.35 7.21 -21.39
N MET A 169 11.97 8.36 -21.14
CA MET A 169 12.44 9.28 -22.17
C MET A 169 13.87 8.92 -22.56
N VAL A 170 14.12 8.88 -23.86
CA VAL A 170 15.43 8.60 -24.44
C VAL A 170 15.85 9.77 -25.32
N ASP A 171 17.11 10.20 -25.24
CA ASP A 171 17.65 11.31 -26.04
C ASP A 171 18.18 10.87 -27.42
N GLU A 172 18.80 11.81 -28.14
CA GLU A 172 19.37 11.60 -29.47
C GLU A 172 20.53 10.58 -29.50
N ASN A 173 21.14 10.28 -28.34
CA ASN A 173 22.23 9.30 -28.20
C ASN A 173 21.73 7.93 -27.77
N CYS A 174 20.42 7.72 -27.69
CA CYS A 174 19.79 6.54 -27.12
C CYS A 174 20.05 6.35 -25.61
N GLU A 175 20.34 7.43 -24.87
CA GLU A 175 20.50 7.38 -23.41
C GLU A 175 19.20 7.75 -22.69
N VAL A 176 18.94 7.14 -21.53
CA VAL A 176 17.78 7.48 -20.71
C VAL A 176 17.95 8.91 -20.17
N SER A 177 17.14 9.83 -20.68
CA SER A 177 17.18 11.25 -20.33
C SER A 177 16.15 11.65 -19.27
N GLY A 178 15.18 10.78 -18.98
CA GLY A 178 14.18 11.04 -17.96
C GLY A 178 13.21 9.89 -17.73
N ILE A 179 12.65 9.86 -16.52
CA ILE A 179 11.54 8.99 -16.14
C ILE A 179 10.41 9.91 -15.69
N ILE A 180 9.24 9.80 -16.31
CA ILE A 180 8.11 10.70 -16.12
C ILE A 180 6.89 9.96 -15.55
N ASP A 181 5.85 10.72 -15.18
CA ASP A 181 4.57 10.20 -14.65
C ASP A 181 4.63 9.47 -13.29
N TRP A 182 5.24 10.13 -12.31
CA TRP A 182 5.37 9.61 -10.94
C TRP A 182 4.08 9.68 -10.09
N GLY A 183 2.94 10.11 -10.64
CA GLY A 183 1.76 10.56 -9.87
C GLY A 183 1.15 9.54 -8.92
N PHE A 184 1.28 8.24 -9.23
CA PHE A 184 0.79 7.13 -8.40
C PHE A 184 1.92 6.33 -7.72
N SER A 185 3.17 6.75 -7.91
CA SER A 185 4.35 6.07 -7.37
C SER A 185 4.39 6.16 -5.84
N PHE A 186 4.82 5.08 -5.19
CA PHE A 186 4.79 5.01 -3.73
C PHE A 186 5.97 4.18 -3.17
N PRO A 187 6.37 4.41 -1.90
CA PRO A 187 7.42 3.61 -1.28
C PRO A 187 7.04 2.12 -1.18
N LEU A 188 7.87 1.25 -1.75
CA LEU A 188 7.77 -0.21 -1.66
C LEU A 188 9.13 -0.82 -1.30
N PRO A 189 9.17 -2.05 -0.72
CA PRO A 189 10.40 -2.81 -0.61
C PRO A 189 11.11 -2.94 -1.97
N PHE A 190 12.42 -2.75 -1.98
CA PHE A 190 13.24 -2.85 -3.18
C PHE A 190 12.97 -4.14 -3.96
N GLY A 191 12.82 -4.04 -5.28
CA GLY A 191 12.46 -5.17 -6.13
C GLY A 191 10.97 -5.22 -6.50
N MET A 192 10.05 -4.80 -5.63
CA MET A 192 8.61 -4.91 -5.94
C MET A 192 8.19 -4.11 -7.18
N GLY A 193 8.79 -2.94 -7.41
CA GLY A 193 8.52 -2.14 -8.62
C GLY A 193 9.10 -2.71 -9.91
N PHE A 194 9.97 -3.71 -9.82
CA PHE A 194 10.71 -4.24 -10.96
C PHE A 194 10.05 -5.47 -11.60
N GLY A 195 8.85 -5.85 -11.18
CA GLY A 195 8.02 -6.81 -11.93
C GLY A 195 7.73 -6.34 -13.37
N ARG A 196 7.80 -5.03 -13.62
CA ARG A 196 7.67 -4.44 -14.96
C ARG A 196 8.83 -4.77 -15.90
N ILE A 197 9.91 -5.39 -15.44
CA ILE A 197 11.01 -5.83 -16.30
C ILE A 197 10.55 -6.75 -17.43
N HIS A 198 9.49 -7.54 -17.20
CA HIS A 198 8.90 -8.40 -18.22
C HIS A 198 8.43 -7.61 -19.44
N THR A 199 7.79 -6.47 -19.23
CA THR A 199 7.25 -5.61 -20.29
C THR A 199 8.24 -4.57 -20.79
N LEU A 200 9.28 -4.23 -20.01
CA LEU A 200 10.35 -3.33 -20.46
C LEU A 200 11.33 -4.02 -21.41
N ALA A 201 11.69 -5.27 -21.13
CA ALA A 201 12.62 -6.05 -21.95
C ALA A 201 11.90 -6.94 -22.97
N GLY A 202 10.61 -7.19 -22.79
CA GLY A 202 9.78 -8.04 -23.65
C GLY A 202 8.60 -7.28 -24.26
N GLU A 203 7.80 -8.00 -25.04
CA GLU A 203 6.77 -7.36 -25.85
C GLU A 203 5.42 -8.09 -25.71
N PHE A 204 4.33 -7.33 -25.68
CA PHE A 204 3.00 -7.87 -25.90
C PHE A 204 2.59 -7.67 -27.36
N SER A 205 2.54 -8.78 -28.11
CA SER A 205 2.11 -8.78 -29.50
C SER A 205 1.17 -9.96 -29.74
N GLU A 206 0.22 -9.83 -30.66
CA GLU A 206 -0.71 -10.90 -31.03
C GLU A 206 -1.43 -11.58 -29.84
N LYS A 207 -1.71 -10.80 -28.79
CA LYS A 207 -2.31 -11.25 -27.51
C LYS A 207 -1.44 -12.24 -26.71
N ARG A 208 -0.13 -12.22 -26.91
CA ARG A 208 0.84 -13.07 -26.20
C ARG A 208 2.04 -12.25 -25.74
N PHE A 209 2.77 -12.82 -24.79
CA PHE A 209 4.07 -12.34 -24.39
C PHE A 209 5.16 -12.91 -25.29
N HIS A 210 6.05 -12.04 -25.78
CA HIS A 210 7.19 -12.37 -26.61
C HIS A 210 8.48 -11.88 -25.95
N MET A 211 9.54 -12.69 -26.07
CA MET A 211 10.90 -12.28 -25.72
C MET A 211 11.64 -12.00 -27.04
N PRO A 212 12.00 -10.75 -27.33
CA PRO A 212 12.89 -10.45 -28.45
C PRO A 212 14.28 -11.06 -28.22
N ASP A 213 15.10 -11.12 -29.28
CA ASP A 213 16.46 -11.69 -29.20
C ASP A 213 17.33 -10.90 -28.21
N GLU A 214 17.07 -9.60 -28.06
CA GLU A 214 17.76 -8.67 -27.17
C GLU A 214 17.18 -8.64 -25.73
N PHE A 215 16.18 -9.49 -25.41
CA PHE A 215 15.52 -9.47 -24.09
C PHE A 215 16.54 -9.60 -22.96
N GLU A 216 17.44 -10.57 -23.07
CA GLU A 216 18.40 -10.86 -21.99
C GLU A 216 19.47 -9.76 -21.87
N GLU A 217 19.90 -9.17 -22.98
CA GLU A 217 20.85 -8.05 -22.95
C GLU A 217 20.22 -6.82 -22.28
N SER A 218 18.98 -6.48 -22.68
CA SER A 218 18.21 -5.37 -22.12
C SER A 218 17.93 -5.56 -20.63
N GLU A 219 17.54 -6.76 -20.22
CA GLU A 219 17.24 -7.09 -18.83
C GLU A 219 18.50 -7.04 -17.94
N ARG A 220 19.64 -7.51 -18.44
CA ARG A 220 20.91 -7.44 -17.71
C ARG A 220 21.39 -6.00 -17.57
N GLY A 221 21.30 -5.21 -18.64
CA GLY A 221 21.62 -3.78 -18.61
C GLY A 221 20.78 -3.05 -17.58
N PHE A 222 19.47 -3.27 -17.57
CA PHE A 222 18.56 -2.69 -16.58
C PHE A 222 19.00 -3.01 -15.14
N TRP A 223 19.20 -4.29 -14.82
CA TRP A 223 19.57 -4.69 -13.45
C TRP A 223 20.95 -4.20 -13.05
N GLN A 224 21.91 -4.17 -13.98
CA GLN A 224 23.26 -3.65 -13.73
C GLN A 224 23.20 -2.16 -13.35
N GLU A 225 22.55 -1.34 -14.18
CA GLU A 225 22.42 0.10 -13.95
C GLU A 225 21.64 0.42 -12.67
N VAL A 226 20.54 -0.31 -12.42
CA VAL A 226 19.77 -0.18 -11.17
C VAL A 226 20.67 -0.41 -9.97
N PHE A 227 21.44 -1.50 -9.95
CA PHE A 227 22.27 -1.88 -8.81
C PHE A 227 23.53 -1.01 -8.66
N ASP A 228 24.10 -0.52 -9.76
CA ASP A 228 25.25 0.40 -9.74
C ASP A 228 24.86 1.80 -9.29
N GLY A 229 23.61 2.22 -9.53
CA GLY A 229 23.03 3.44 -9.00
C GLY A 229 22.70 3.39 -7.49
N VAL A 230 22.76 2.21 -6.85
CA VAL A 230 22.45 2.07 -5.41
C VAL A 230 23.64 2.53 -4.54
N PRO A 231 23.42 3.37 -3.50
CA PRO A 231 24.46 3.73 -2.54
C PRO A 231 25.14 2.51 -1.91
N ALA A 232 26.46 2.57 -1.69
CA ALA A 232 27.27 1.41 -1.30
C ALA A 232 26.83 0.71 0.01
N ASP A 233 26.28 1.46 0.97
CA ASP A 233 25.73 0.92 2.21
C ASP A 233 24.43 0.15 1.98
N ILE A 234 23.55 0.66 1.12
CA ILE A 234 22.32 -0.01 0.70
C ILE A 234 22.64 -1.22 -0.18
N ARG A 235 23.63 -1.11 -1.08
CA ARG A 235 24.08 -2.20 -1.96
C ARG A 235 24.48 -3.43 -1.16
N LYS A 236 25.23 -3.25 -0.05
CA LYS A 236 25.59 -4.35 0.86
C LYS A 236 24.37 -5.06 1.44
N VAL A 237 23.31 -4.32 1.77
CA VAL A 237 22.05 -4.91 2.27
C VAL A 237 21.38 -5.73 1.18
N LEU A 238 21.32 -5.22 -0.05
CA LEU A 238 20.71 -5.92 -1.19
C LEU A 238 21.48 -7.19 -1.55
N ASP A 239 22.82 -7.11 -1.67
CA ASP A 239 23.67 -8.26 -2.00
C ASP A 239 23.55 -9.39 -0.97
N ALA A 240 23.36 -9.04 0.32
CA ALA A 240 23.16 -10.00 1.40
C ALA A 240 21.76 -10.65 1.41
N ASN A 241 20.80 -10.11 0.63
CA ASN A 241 19.39 -10.52 0.65
C ASN A 241 18.81 -10.68 -0.77
N LEU A 242 19.62 -11.13 -1.74
CA LEU A 242 19.20 -11.26 -3.14
C LEU A 242 18.00 -12.19 -3.32
N ASP A 243 17.87 -13.24 -2.50
CA ASP A 243 16.70 -14.12 -2.45
C ASP A 243 15.42 -13.37 -2.06
N VAL A 244 15.53 -12.42 -1.14
CA VAL A 244 14.42 -11.55 -0.73
C VAL A 244 14.12 -10.51 -1.82
N VAL A 245 15.14 -9.97 -2.50
CA VAL A 245 14.94 -9.07 -3.66
C VAL A 245 14.19 -9.81 -4.76
N GLN A 246 14.59 -11.04 -5.07
CA GLN A 246 13.88 -11.91 -6.00
C GLN A 246 12.42 -12.13 -5.58
N MET A 247 12.18 -12.48 -4.32
CA MET A 247 10.83 -12.66 -3.79
C MET A 247 10.00 -11.37 -3.94
N ALA A 248 10.61 -10.21 -3.70
CA ALA A 248 9.96 -8.91 -3.87
C ALA A 248 9.56 -8.66 -5.34
N VAL A 249 10.43 -9.00 -6.31
CA VAL A 249 10.10 -8.93 -7.74
C VAL A 249 8.90 -9.82 -8.07
N ILE A 250 8.93 -11.09 -7.66
CA ILE A 250 7.82 -12.03 -7.90
C ILE A 250 6.51 -11.55 -7.28
N LEU A 251 6.58 -11.01 -6.06
CA LEU A 251 5.43 -10.40 -5.39
C LEU A 251 4.90 -9.21 -6.18
N GLY A 252 5.76 -8.29 -6.60
CA GLY A 252 5.41 -7.15 -7.44
C GLY A 252 4.69 -7.58 -8.72
N THR A 253 5.29 -8.49 -9.48
CA THR A 253 4.70 -9.08 -10.69
C THR A 253 3.31 -9.65 -10.44
N MET A 254 3.12 -10.39 -9.34
CA MET A 254 1.83 -10.99 -9.01
C MET A 254 0.76 -9.94 -8.67
N LEU A 255 1.12 -8.93 -7.87
CA LEU A 255 0.19 -7.88 -7.45
C LEU A 255 -0.16 -6.94 -8.62
N ASP A 256 0.79 -6.66 -9.50
CA ASP A 256 0.57 -5.88 -10.73
C ASP A 256 -0.29 -6.62 -11.74
N THR A 257 -0.19 -7.95 -11.82
CA THR A 257 -1.05 -8.74 -12.72
C THR A 257 -2.51 -8.71 -12.28
N PHE A 258 -2.75 -8.68 -10.97
CA PHE A 258 -4.09 -8.70 -10.38
C PHE A 258 -4.31 -7.46 -9.52
N GLU A 259 -4.27 -6.28 -10.11
CA GLU A 259 -4.37 -5.01 -9.37
C GLU A 259 -5.59 -4.96 -8.45
N SER A 260 -5.45 -4.34 -7.27
CA SER A 260 -6.56 -4.15 -6.34
C SER A 260 -6.88 -2.68 -6.15
N GLU A 261 -8.17 -2.36 -6.25
CA GLU A 261 -8.71 -1.05 -5.94
C GLU A 261 -9.86 -1.18 -4.94
N GLU A 262 -9.84 -0.36 -3.89
CA GLU A 262 -10.91 -0.28 -2.88
C GLU A 262 -11.29 -1.63 -2.23
N GLY A 263 -10.30 -2.52 -2.04
CA GLY A 263 -10.52 -3.83 -1.41
C GLY A 263 -11.18 -4.85 -2.34
N LYS A 264 -11.19 -4.58 -3.65
CA LYS A 264 -11.64 -5.50 -4.70
C LYS A 264 -10.55 -5.65 -5.75
N LEU A 265 -10.52 -6.80 -6.40
CA LEU A 265 -9.64 -7.02 -7.56
C LEU A 265 -10.24 -6.30 -8.75
N GLY A 266 -9.43 -5.50 -9.42
CA GLY A 266 -9.79 -4.81 -10.65
C GLY A 266 -9.81 -5.74 -11.86
N PRO A 267 -10.21 -5.23 -13.03
CA PRO A 267 -9.98 -5.95 -14.28
C PRO A 267 -8.48 -6.13 -14.50
N TYR A 268 -8.08 -7.29 -15.02
CA TYR A 268 -6.69 -7.60 -15.36
C TYR A 268 -6.52 -7.81 -16.86
N ASN A 269 -5.30 -7.58 -17.35
CA ASN A 269 -4.96 -7.86 -18.73
C ASN A 269 -4.86 -9.38 -18.95
N PRO A 270 -5.68 -9.98 -19.83
CA PRO A 270 -5.65 -11.43 -20.06
C PRO A 270 -4.31 -11.93 -20.59
N VAL A 271 -3.56 -11.10 -21.33
CA VAL A 271 -2.22 -11.44 -21.83
C VAL A 271 -1.23 -11.57 -20.66
N SER A 272 -1.32 -10.68 -19.67
CA SER A 272 -0.49 -10.74 -18.46
C SER A 272 -0.82 -11.96 -17.62
N VAL A 273 -2.09 -12.33 -17.48
CA VAL A 273 -2.51 -13.56 -16.78
C VAL A 273 -2.03 -14.82 -17.49
N GLU A 274 -2.13 -14.87 -18.82
CA GLU A 274 -1.62 -15.98 -19.62
C GLU A 274 -0.09 -16.14 -19.48
N ALA A 275 0.63 -15.03 -19.41
CA ALA A 275 2.09 -15.01 -19.25
C ALA A 275 2.56 -15.20 -17.79
N LEU A 276 1.69 -15.02 -16.80
CA LEU A 276 2.04 -15.03 -15.37
C LEU A 276 2.79 -16.30 -14.93
N PRO A 277 2.45 -17.54 -15.35
CA PRO A 277 3.23 -18.72 -15.00
C PRO A 277 4.71 -18.61 -15.40
N LYS A 278 4.98 -18.00 -16.56
CA LYS A 278 6.35 -17.71 -17.02
C LYS A 278 6.96 -16.61 -16.18
N PHE A 279 6.24 -15.51 -15.95
CA PHE A 279 6.76 -14.41 -15.12
C PHE A 279 7.12 -14.86 -13.69
N LEU A 280 6.38 -15.80 -13.11
CA LEU A 280 6.67 -16.36 -11.80
C LEU A 280 7.88 -17.31 -11.77
N SER A 281 8.37 -17.78 -12.92
CA SER A 281 9.64 -18.55 -13.01
C SER A 281 10.87 -17.64 -13.13
N TYR A 282 10.66 -16.34 -13.34
CA TYR A 282 11.73 -15.38 -13.60
C TYR A 282 12.79 -15.35 -12.49
N ARG A 283 14.06 -15.24 -12.89
CA ARG A 283 15.20 -15.08 -11.97
C ARG A 283 16.02 -13.84 -12.31
N ILE A 284 16.29 -13.00 -11.30
CA ILE A 284 17.13 -11.82 -11.48
C ILE A 284 18.57 -12.22 -11.85
N PRO A 285 19.30 -11.43 -12.65
CA PRO A 285 20.64 -11.79 -13.15
C PRO A 285 21.63 -12.14 -12.04
N PHE A 286 21.59 -11.40 -10.94
CA PHE A 286 22.45 -11.59 -9.77
C PHE A 286 22.25 -12.93 -9.05
N LEU A 287 21.12 -13.62 -9.27
CA LEU A 287 20.87 -14.96 -8.72
C LEU A 287 21.05 -16.08 -9.76
N ARG A 288 20.69 -15.83 -11.03
CA ARG A 288 20.76 -16.84 -12.09
C ARG A 288 22.13 -16.94 -12.76
N ASN A 289 23.02 -15.98 -12.53
CA ASN A 289 24.31 -15.89 -13.21
C ASN A 289 24.14 -15.91 -14.73
N SER A 290 24.60 -16.95 -15.41
CA SER A 290 24.51 -17.16 -16.86
C SER A 290 23.30 -17.97 -17.31
N ASP A 291 22.51 -18.53 -16.39
CA ASP A 291 21.31 -19.29 -16.77
C ASP A 291 20.26 -18.36 -17.37
N PRO A 292 19.39 -18.82 -18.29
CA PRO A 292 18.36 -17.99 -18.92
C PRO A 292 17.39 -17.32 -17.90
N PRO A 293 16.69 -16.24 -18.28
CA PRO A 293 15.81 -15.50 -17.37
C PRO A 293 14.64 -16.31 -16.76
N TYR A 294 14.16 -17.35 -17.45
CA TYR A 294 12.92 -18.09 -17.14
C TYR A 294 13.12 -19.59 -17.05
#